data_AF-A0A7C7L225-F1
#
_entry.id   AF-A0A7C7L225-F1
#
_cell.length_a   1.000
_cell.length_b   1.000
_cell.length_c   1.000
_cell.angle_alpha   90.00
_cell.angle_beta   90.00
_cell.angle_gamma   90.00
#
_symmetry.space_group_name_H-M   'P 1'
#
loop_
_entity.id
_entity.type
_entity.pdbx_description
1 polymer ?
#
loop_
_entity_poly.entity_id
_entity_poly.type
_entity_poly.pdbx_seq_one_letter_code
_entity_poly.pdbx_strand_id
1 'polypeptide(L)' 'TPDESFVVIRFADPEKFDVNFPDLLSMIPDSFMSRRNTIVVPGGKMGFAMEIILGPIIDKMMDERG' A
#
# COMPACT_ATOMS: atom_id res chain seq x y z
N THR A 1 -5.19 -14.98 14.87
CA THR A 1 -5.40 -15.14 13.41
C THR A 1 -4.92 -13.88 12.69
N PRO A 2 -4.75 -13.85 11.35
CA PRO A 2 -4.38 -12.61 10.64
C PRO A 2 -5.35 -11.44 10.91
N ASP A 3 -6.61 -11.76 11.18
CA ASP A 3 -7.67 -10.80 11.53
C ASP A 3 -7.48 -10.14 12.91
N GLU A 4 -6.56 -10.64 13.74
CA GLU A 4 -6.22 -10.09 15.07
C GLU A 4 -4.91 -9.28 15.03
N SER A 5 -4.54 -8.78 13.86
CA SER A 5 -3.32 -8.00 13.68
C SER A 5 -3.52 -6.87 12.68
N PHE A 6 -2.62 -5.89 12.74
CA PHE A 6 -2.51 -4.84 11.74
C PHE A 6 -1.13 -4.89 11.10
N VAL A 7 -1.06 -4.49 9.85
CA VAL A 7 0.19 -4.28 9.12
C VAL A 7 0.38 -2.78 8.91
N VAL A 8 1.57 -2.29 9.26
CA VAL A 8 1.95 -0.90 9.10
C VAL A 8 2.86 -0.78 7.88
N ILE A 9 2.39 -0.10 6.84
CA ILE A 9 3.11 0.09 5.60
C ILE A 9 3.60 1.54 5.54
N ARG A 10 4.92 1.71 5.66
CA ARG A 10 5.57 3.02 5.59
C ARG A 10 6.19 3.23 4.21
N PHE A 11 5.78 4.30 3.56
CA PHE A 11 6.38 4.77 2.31
C PHE A 11 7.59 5.64 2.64
N ALA A 12 8.79 5.16 2.25
CA ALA A 12 10.02 5.91 2.47
C ALA A 12 10.04 7.19 1.63
N ASP A 13 9.57 7.09 0.39
CA ASP A 13 9.44 8.18 -0.56
C ASP A 13 8.12 7.99 -1.34
N PRO A 14 7.00 8.59 -0.86
CA PRO A 14 5.71 8.46 -1.52
C PRO A 14 5.63 9.23 -2.84
N GLU A 15 6.48 10.25 -3.05
CA GLU A 15 6.48 11.06 -4.26
C GLU A 15 7.11 10.30 -5.44
N LYS A 16 8.13 9.48 -5.18
CA LYS A 16 8.79 8.66 -6.21
C LYS A 16 7.84 7.74 -7.01
N PHE A 17 6.76 7.29 -6.38
CA PHE A 17 5.80 6.35 -6.98
C PHE A 17 4.40 6.95 -7.14
N ASP A 18 4.29 8.28 -7.06
CA ASP A 18 3.03 9.02 -7.20
C ASP A 18 1.91 8.44 -6.33
N VAL A 19 2.24 8.08 -5.08
CA VAL A 19 1.33 7.36 -4.19
C VAL A 19 0.18 8.27 -3.76
N ASN A 20 -1.04 7.95 -4.23
CA ASN A 20 -2.26 8.61 -3.80
C ASN A 20 -2.90 7.88 -2.62
N PHE A 21 -2.70 8.42 -1.40
CA PHE A 21 -3.24 7.82 -0.17
C PHE A 21 -4.78 7.78 -0.12
N PRO A 22 -5.52 8.86 -0.46
CA PRO A 22 -6.98 8.77 -0.62
C PRO A 22 -7.46 7.60 -1.49
N ASP A 23 -6.80 7.36 -2.63
CA ASP A 23 -7.16 6.26 -3.52
C ASP A 23 -6.89 4.91 -2.85
N LEU A 24 -5.72 4.74 -2.23
CA LEU A 24 -5.38 3.52 -1.47
C LEU A 24 -6.39 3.23 -0.35
N LEU A 25 -6.82 4.26 0.39
CA LEU A 25 -7.82 4.11 1.46
C LEU A 25 -9.19 3.70 0.91
N SER A 26 -9.57 4.20 -0.27
CA SER A 26 -10.82 3.81 -0.93
C SER A 26 -10.79 2.37 -1.45
N MET A 27 -9.62 1.91 -1.89
CA MET A 27 -9.43 0.57 -2.45
C MET A 27 -9.23 -0.49 -1.37
N ILE A 28 -8.66 -0.14 -0.20
CA ILE A 28 -8.36 -1.07 0.90
C ILE A 28 -9.32 -0.79 2.06
N PRO A 29 -10.44 -1.52 2.20
CA PRO A 29 -11.43 -1.20 3.21
C PRO A 29 -10.88 -1.41 4.62
N ASP A 30 -11.36 -0.62 5.58
CA ASP A 30 -10.93 -0.61 6.99
C ASP A 30 -9.44 -0.25 7.19
N SER A 31 -8.80 0.34 6.17
CA SER A 31 -7.47 0.92 6.31
C SER A 31 -7.56 2.39 6.73
N PHE A 32 -6.50 2.88 7.37
CA PHE A 32 -6.42 4.28 7.80
C PHE A 32 -4.97 4.78 7.83
N MET A 33 -4.80 6.09 7.80
CA MET A 33 -3.50 6.73 7.90
C MET A 33 -3.09 6.90 9.36
N SER A 34 -1.90 6.44 9.74
CA SER A 34 -1.30 6.74 11.05
C SER A 34 -0.31 7.91 10.98
N ARG A 35 0.26 8.17 9.80
CA ARG A 35 1.13 9.31 9.48
C ARG A 35 0.93 9.71 8.02
N ARG A 36 1.46 10.87 7.65
CA ARG A 36 1.39 11.39 6.26
C ARG A 36 1.96 10.43 5.20
N ASN A 37 2.89 9.55 5.58
CA ASN A 37 3.51 8.57 4.70
C ASN A 37 3.31 7.12 5.19
N THR A 38 2.26 6.85 5.97
CA THR A 38 2.04 5.53 6.56
C THR A 38 0.57 5.16 6.61
N ILE A 39 0.24 4.03 5.98
CA ILE A 39 -1.08 3.41 6.03
C ILE A 39 -1.02 2.19 6.96
N VAL A 40 -2.10 2.01 7.72
CA VAL A 40 -2.33 0.84 8.56
C VAL A 40 -3.45 0.04 7.92
N VAL A 41 -3.22 -1.26 7.72
CA VAL A 41 -4.17 -2.17 7.07
C VAL A 41 -4.49 -3.35 7.99
N PRO A 42 -5.72 -3.90 7.98
CA PRO A 42 -6.02 -5.14 8.68
C PRO A 42 -5.11 -6.28 8.19
N GLY A 43 -4.59 -7.11 9.09
CA GLY A 43 -3.65 -8.17 8.75
C GLY A 43 -4.22 -9.19 7.75
N GLY A 44 -5.52 -9.51 7.87
CA GLY A 44 -6.24 -10.34 6.90
C GLY A 44 -6.31 -9.77 5.48
N LYS A 45 -6.05 -8.47 5.28
CA LYS A 45 -6.05 -7.78 3.97
C LYS A 45 -4.64 -7.47 3.46
N MET A 46 -3.59 -7.96 4.12
CA MET A 46 -2.20 -7.68 3.73
C MET A 46 -1.92 -8.02 2.26
N GLY A 47 -2.29 -9.23 1.80
CA GLY A 47 -2.00 -9.66 0.42
C GLY A 47 -2.63 -8.73 -0.63
N PHE A 48 -3.89 -8.36 -0.41
CA PHE A 48 -4.62 -7.42 -1.27
C PHE A 48 -4.00 -6.01 -1.24
N ALA A 49 -3.60 -5.53 -0.06
CA ALA A 49 -2.88 -4.26 0.06
C ALA A 49 -1.55 -4.28 -0.69
N MET A 50 -0.80 -5.39 -0.62
CA MET A 50 0.46 -5.53 -1.35
C MET A 50 0.28 -5.56 -2.86
N GLU A 51 -0.77 -6.21 -3.36
CA GLU A 51 -1.08 -6.23 -4.79
C GLU A 51 -1.36 -4.81 -5.32
N ILE A 52 -2.22 -4.05 -4.63
CA ILE A 52 -2.56 -2.67 -5.01
C ILE A 52 -1.32 -1.77 -4.97
N ILE A 53 -0.50 -1.89 -3.93
CA ILE A 53 0.65 -1.00 -3.73
C ILE A 53 1.82 -1.36 -4.64
N LEU A 54 2.16 -2.65 -4.76
CA LEU A 54 3.37 -3.11 -5.47
C LEU A 54 3.13 -3.36 -6.95
N GLY A 55 1.91 -3.71 -7.38
CA GLY A 55 1.57 -3.95 -8.79
C GLY A 55 2.11 -2.89 -9.75
N PRO A 56 1.66 -1.62 -9.63
CA PRO A 56 2.11 -0.55 -10.53
C PRO A 56 3.61 -0.25 -10.43
N ILE A 57 4.22 -0.49 -9.25
CA ILE A 57 5.66 -0.32 -9.05
C ILE A 57 6.43 -1.37 -9.85
N ILE A 58 5.99 -2.62 -9.79
CA ILE A 58 6.61 -3.74 -10.52
C ILE A 58 6.44 -3.53 -12.03
N ASP A 59 5.25 -3.12 -12.49
CA ASP A 59 5.00 -2.83 -13.91
C ASP A 59 5.98 -1.77 -14.43
N LYS A 60 6.12 -0.65 -13.72
CA LYS A 60 7.09 0.40 -14.06
C LYS A 60 8.53 -0.11 -14.08
N MET A 61 8.92 -0.95 -13.11
CA MET A 61 10.26 -1.54 -13.06
C MET A 61 10.52 -2.51 -14.22
N MET A 62 9.48 -3.19 -14.71
CA MET A 62 9.58 -4.09 -15.86
C MET A 62 9.69 -3.29 -17.16
N ASP A 63 8.93 -2.20 -17.30
CA ASP A 63 9.00 -1.29 -18.44
C ASP A 63 10.38 -0.61 -18.56
N GLU A 64 10.98 -0.19 -17.43
CA GLU A 64 12.32 0.43 -17.40
C GLU A 64 13.47 -0.53 -17.75
N ARG A 65 13.23 -1.85 -17.75
CA ARG A 65 14.23 -2.88 -18.12
C ARG A 65 14.25 -3.21 -19.61
N GLY A 66 13.20 -2.84 -20.35
CA GLY A 66 13.08 -3.04 -21.80
C GLY A 66 13.72 -1.92 -22.59
#